data_AF-A0A1F6GPP0-F1
#
_entry.id   AF-A0A1F6GPP0-F1
#
_cell.length_a   1.000
_cell.length_b   1.000
_cell.length_c   1.000
_cell.angle_alpha   90.00
_cell.angle_beta   90.00
_cell.angle_gamma   90.00
#
_symmetry.space_group_name_H-M   'P 1'
#
loop_
_entity.id
_entity.type
_entity.pdbx_description
1 polymer ?
#
loop_
_entity_poly.entity_id
_entity_poly.type
_entity_poly.pdbx_seq_one_letter_code
_entity_poly.pdbx_strand_id
1 'polypeptide(L)'
;MKFKWTAVEAGRAKTVISISKRVGSSPQRNRLKRLIRENLRQSPEWLDRPINLAIYVTGAPQTAPTLKEVACHLERFFRHLS
;
A
#
# COMPACT_ATOMS: atom_id res chain seq x y z
N MET A 1 0.50 -2.86 -8.60
CA MET A 1 -0.37 -2.84 -7.41
C MET A 1 -1.70 -2.19 -7.80
N LYS A 2 -2.81 -2.54 -7.15
CA LYS A 2 -4.10 -1.86 -7.33
C LYS A 2 -4.49 -1.18 -6.03
N PHE A 3 -5.14 -0.03 -6.15
CA PHE A 3 -5.56 0.79 -5.02
C PHE A 3 -7.06 1.04 -5.12
N LYS A 4 -7.75 1.00 -3.99
CA LYS A 4 -9.10 1.50 -3.82
C LYS A 4 -9.11 2.41 -2.59
N TRP A 5 -9.91 3.46 -2.64
CA TRP A 5 -10.03 4.37 -1.51
C TRP A 5 -11.47 4.83 -1.36
N THR A 6 -11.83 5.26 -0.15
CA THR A 6 -13.09 5.93 0.14
C THR A 6 -12.79 7.12 1.05
N ALA A 7 -13.54 8.20 0.92
CA ALA A 7 -13.47 9.29 1.89
C ALA A 7 -13.90 8.80 3.29
N VAL A 8 -13.42 9.49 4.32
CA VAL A 8 -13.77 9.27 5.72
C VAL A 8 -14.32 10.58 6.24
N GLU A 9 -15.56 10.56 6.72
CA GLU A 9 -16.22 11.76 7.26
C GLU A 9 -15.70 12.13 8.66
N ALA A 10 -15.27 11.15 9.45
CA ALA A 10 -14.71 11.38 10.78
C ALA A 10 -13.74 10.25 11.21
N GLY A 11 -12.69 10.61 11.93
CA GLY A 11 -11.71 9.69 12.52
C GLY A 11 -10.42 9.53 11.72
N ARG A 12 -9.52 8.64 12.18
CA ARG A 12 -8.22 8.40 11.55
C ARG A 12 -8.37 7.54 10.29
N ALA A 13 -7.62 7.89 9.25
CA ALA A 13 -7.44 7.10 8.04
C ALA A 13 -7.06 5.65 8.37
N LYS A 14 -7.78 4.67 7.80
CA LYS A 14 -7.46 3.24 7.94
C LYS A 14 -6.85 2.71 6.66
N THR A 15 -5.82 1.88 6.81
CA THR A 15 -5.24 1.15 5.68
C THR A 15 -5.44 -0.35 5.81
N VAL A 16 -5.94 -0.99 4.74
CA VAL A 16 -6.04 -2.44 4.59
C VAL A 16 -5.11 -2.90 3.47
N ILE A 17 -4.32 -3.94 3.73
CA ILE A 17 -3.40 -4.52 2.74
C ILE A 17 -3.78 -5.97 2.47
N SER A 18 -4.24 -6.24 1.25
CA SER A 18 -4.55 -7.57 0.75
C SER A 18 -3.51 -8.00 -0.29
N ILE A 19 -2.93 -9.19 -0.10
CA ILE A 19 -1.95 -9.78 -1.02
C ILE A 19 -2.45 -11.16 -1.41
N SER A 20 -2.67 -11.35 -2.72
CA SER A 20 -3.13 -12.61 -3.30
C SER A 20 -2.15 -13.74 -2.99
N LYS A 21 -2.67 -14.97 -2.79
CA LYS A 21 -1.86 -16.17 -2.63
C LYS A 21 -0.93 -16.41 -3.84
N ARG A 22 -1.34 -15.97 -5.03
CA ARG A 22 -0.57 -16.08 -6.29
C ARG A 22 0.71 -15.24 -6.33
N VAL A 23 0.87 -14.29 -5.40
CA VAL A 23 2.02 -13.37 -5.37
C VAL A 23 3.32 -14.07 -4.94
N GLY A 24 3.21 -15.19 -4.22
CA GLY A 24 4.36 -15.94 -3.72
C GLY A 24 4.06 -16.66 -2.41
N SER A 25 5.09 -17.20 -1.77
CA SER A 25 5.03 -17.90 -0.49
C SER A 25 4.63 -16.98 0.67
N SER A 26 4.27 -17.57 1.81
CA SER A 26 3.88 -16.79 3.00
C SER A 26 4.96 -15.79 3.44
N PRO A 27 6.26 -16.15 3.52
CA PRO A 27 7.33 -15.19 3.80
C PRO A 27 7.43 -14.05 2.78
N GLN A 28 7.32 -14.34 1.48
CA GLN A 28 7.37 -13.32 0.43
C GLN A 28 6.23 -12.29 0.57
N ARG A 29 4.99 -12.77 0.80
CA ARG A 29 3.83 -11.91 1.03
C ARG A 29 3.97 -11.10 2.32
N ASN A 30 4.49 -11.69 3.39
CA ASN A 30 4.70 -11.00 4.66
C ASN A 30 5.77 -9.90 4.54
N ARG A 31 6.86 -10.16 3.81
CA ARG A 31 7.87 -9.14 3.49
C ARG A 31 7.26 -7.98 2.72
N LEU A 32 6.46 -8.25 1.69
CA LEU A 32 5.80 -7.19 0.91
C LEU A 32 4.80 -6.38 1.77
N LYS A 33 4.00 -7.04 2.61
CA LYS A 33 3.16 -6.34 3.60
C LYS A 33 3.97 -5.42 4.51
N ARG A 34 5.13 -5.87 4.99
CA ARG A 34 6.02 -5.07 5.85
C ARG A 34 6.55 -3.85 5.09
N LEU A 35 7.03 -4.02 3.86
CA LEU A 35 7.51 -2.90 3.04
C LEU A 35 6.44 -1.84 2.80
N ILE A 36 5.22 -2.26 2.46
CA ILE A 36 4.08 -1.34 2.25
C ILE A 36 3.76 -0.58 3.54
N ARG A 37 3.67 -1.27 4.68
CA ARG A 37 3.41 -0.62 5.97
C ARG A 37 4.51 0.34 6.38
N GLU A 38 5.76 -0.02 6.14
CA GLU A 38 6.91 0.82 6.48
C GLU A 38 6.89 2.12 5.68
N ASN A 39 6.69 2.02 4.36
CA ASN A 39 6.64 3.21 3.52
C ASN A 39 5.48 4.14 3.89
N LEU A 40 4.31 3.57 4.19
CA LEU A 40 3.19 4.33 4.73
C LEU A 40 3.58 4.99 6.06
N ARG A 41 4.15 4.26 7.02
CA ARG A 41 4.57 4.87 8.30
C ARG A 41 5.53 6.05 8.11
N GLN A 42 6.44 5.97 7.14
CA GLN A 42 7.41 7.01 6.83
C GLN A 42 6.82 8.22 6.10
N SER A 43 5.57 8.14 5.64
CA SER A 43 4.91 9.20 4.87
C SER A 43 3.76 9.81 5.69
N PRO A 44 4.02 10.66 6.70
CA PRO A 44 2.98 11.16 7.59
C PRO A 44 1.84 11.90 6.86
N GLU A 45 2.12 12.52 5.72
CA GLU A 45 1.14 13.26 4.92
C GLU A 45 -0.08 12.43 4.47
N TRP A 46 0.02 11.09 4.33
CA TRP A 46 -1.17 10.29 3.99
C TRP A 46 -2.07 10.04 5.19
N LEU A 47 -1.52 10.03 6.42
CA LEU A 47 -2.30 9.79 7.64
C LEU A 47 -3.27 10.93 7.91
N ASP A 48 -2.90 12.14 7.48
CA ASP A 48 -3.71 13.35 7.62
C ASP A 48 -4.77 13.48 6.52
N ARG A 49 -4.73 12.63 5.48
CA ARG A 49 -5.78 12.61 4.46
C ARG A 49 -7.03 11.90 5.01
N PRO A 50 -8.24 12.45 4.83
CA PRO A 50 -9.48 11.84 5.31
C PRO A 50 -9.92 10.70 4.37
N ILE A 51 -9.07 9.70 4.17
CA ILE A 51 -9.34 8.56 3.28
C ILE A 51 -9.04 7.22 3.94
N ASN A 52 -9.92 6.25 3.72
CA ASN A 52 -9.60 4.84 3.93
C ASN A 52 -8.91 4.33 2.67
N LEU A 53 -7.80 3.62 2.84
CA LEU A 53 -7.00 3.09 1.74
C LEU A 53 -6.99 1.56 1.76
N ALA A 54 -7.40 0.94 0.66
CA ALA A 54 -7.27 -0.49 0.44
C ALA A 54 -6.26 -0.77 -0.68
N ILE A 55 -5.17 -1.45 -0.32
CA ILE A 55 -4.08 -1.81 -1.22
C ILE A 55 -4.19 -3.30 -1.56
N TYR A 56 -4.27 -3.61 -2.86
CA TYR A 56 -4.35 -4.96 -3.38
C TYR A 56 -3.13 -5.30 -4.23
N VAL A 57 -2.40 -6.32 -3.82
CA VAL A 57 -1.32 -6.92 -4.63
C VAL A 57 -1.82 -8.24 -5.20
N THR A 58 -2.10 -8.26 -6.50
CA THR A 58 -2.72 -9.42 -7.17
C THR A 58 -1.77 -10.22 -8.04
N GLY A 59 -0.66 -9.63 -8.48
CA GLY A 59 0.35 -10.27 -9.32
C GLY A 59 1.68 -10.46 -8.59
N ALA A 60 2.36 -11.57 -8.88
CA ALA A 60 3.72 -11.81 -8.39
C ALA A 60 4.68 -10.80 -9.05
N PRO A 61 5.51 -10.09 -8.27
CA PRO A 61 6.57 -9.27 -8.85
C PRO A 61 7.63 -10.20 -9.46
N GLN A 62 8.23 -9.78 -10.58
CA GLN A 62 9.27 -10.57 -11.26
C GLN A 62 10.55 -10.70 -10.42
N THR A 63 10.82 -9.68 -9.60
CA THR A 63 11.95 -9.61 -8.66
C THR A 63 11.45 -9.33 -7.25
N ALA A 64 12.29 -9.55 -6.24
CA ALA A 64 11.94 -9.20 -4.87
C ALA A 64 11.80 -7.68 -4.74
N PRO A 65 10.61 -7.16 -4.38
CA PRO A 65 10.37 -5.72 -4.38
C PRO A 65 11.19 -5.05 -3.28
N THR A 66 11.72 -3.89 -3.63
CA THR A 66 12.46 -2.98 -2.75
C THR A 66 11.52 -1.95 -2.11
N LEU A 67 11.99 -1.30 -1.03
CA LEU A 67 11.24 -0.20 -0.41
C LEU A 67 11.01 0.95 -1.40
N LYS A 68 12.00 1.25 -2.26
CA LYS A 68 11.93 2.31 -3.28
C LYS A 68 10.85 2.05 -4.34
N GLU A 69 10.72 0.81 -4.80
CA GLU A 69 9.66 0.46 -5.77
C GLU A 69 8.26 0.58 -5.15
N VAL A 70 8.11 0.15 -3.90
CA VAL A 70 6.86 0.31 -3.14
C VAL A 70 6.52 1.80 -2.94
N ALA A 71 7.52 2.61 -2.59
CA ALA A 71 7.38 4.07 -2.46
C ALA A 71 6.90 4.70 -3.77
N CYS A 72 7.55 4.37 -4.89
CA CYS A 72 7.18 4.90 -6.21
C CYS A 72 5.72 4.59 -6.59
N HIS A 73 5.24 3.38 -6.27
CA HIS A 73 3.85 3.01 -6.50
C HIS A 73 2.86 3.81 -5.64
N LEU A 74 3.18 4.01 -4.36
CA LEU A 74 2.35 4.76 -3.43
C LEU A 74 2.33 6.25 -3.75
N GLU A 75 3.48 6.86 -4.02
CA GLU A 75 3.56 8.26 -4.47
C GLU A 75 2.76 8.50 -5.73
N ARG A 76 2.90 7.64 -6.75
CA ARG A 76 2.11 7.75 -7.98
C ARG A 76 0.62 7.75 -7.65
N PHE A 77 0.17 6.83 -6.80
CA PHE A 77 -1.24 6.79 -6.40
C PHE A 77 -1.68 8.09 -5.69
N PHE A 78 -0.93 8.55 -4.68
CA PHE A 78 -1.30 9.76 -3.94
C PHE A 78 -1.28 11.03 -4.79
N ARG A 79 -0.40 11.12 -5.80
CA ARG A 79 -0.41 12.21 -6.79
C ARG A 79 -1.67 12.24 -7.66
N HIS A 80 -2.32 11.09 -7.91
CA HIS A 80 -3.59 11.05 -8.65
C HIS A 80 -4.82 11.36 -7.78
N LEU A 81 -4.63 11.45 -6.45
CA LEU A 81 -5.70 11.84 -5.51
C LEU A 81 -5.71 13.33 -5.19
N SER A 82 -4.73 14.07 -5.71
CA SER A 82 -4.54 15.51 -5.55
C SER A 82 -4.98 16.22 -6.82
#